data_AF-A0A0B7ARQ9-F1
#
_entry.id   AF-A0A0B7ARQ9-F1
#
_cell.length_a   1.000
_cell.length_b   1.000
_cell.length_c   1.000
_cell.angle_alpha   90.00
_cell.angle_beta   90.00
_cell.angle_gamma   90.00
#
_symmetry.space_group_name_H-M   'P 1'
#
loop_
_entity.id
_entity.type
_entity.pdbx_description
1 polymer ?
#
loop_
_entity_poly.entity_id
_entity_poly.type
_entity_poly.pdbx_seq_one_letter_code
_entity_poly.pdbx_strand_id
1 'polypeptide(L)'
;KARPRRSQSANKVEETQQVERKEKFWSADKPIHSPTDSLFSTSSGFTNYYGILNLCLILLVLGNARLFLENIIKYGILINLSFTEWFFYEPHNWPNLALTISIAVYPAIALVTEKALANDWISNRTGVAVYIVNLTVMLLLPAGVIYVQHPIIVFSIFTLGTVTTCFLKLISYAHANYCYREHFVTNKQRRRSSASSPQSQGDSNADGKKTENLQSYPDNLNVKDLAYFICAPTLCYELNFPRSPRIRKRFLARRLIEMVFLCWLMVALM
;
A
#
# COMPACT_ATOMS: atom_id res chain seq x y z
N LYS A 1 -14.10 -47.29 6.85
CA LYS A 1 -14.32 -45.86 7.18
C LYS A 1 -14.89 -45.17 5.94
N ALA A 2 -16.21 -45.27 5.73
CA ALA A 2 -16.89 -44.80 4.52
C ALA A 2 -17.35 -43.34 4.72
N ARG A 3 -16.98 -42.44 3.79
CA ARG A 3 -17.50 -41.07 3.70
C ARG A 3 -18.98 -41.13 3.30
N PRO A 4 -19.91 -40.46 4.01
CA PRO A 4 -21.30 -40.38 3.55
C PRO A 4 -21.41 -39.50 2.29
N ARG A 5 -22.13 -40.01 1.29
CA ARG A 5 -22.51 -39.35 0.02
C ARG A 5 -23.42 -38.14 0.31
N ARG A 6 -22.84 -36.94 0.39
CA ARG A 6 -23.57 -35.66 0.57
C ARG A 6 -24.19 -35.11 -0.73
N SER A 7 -23.99 -35.75 -1.88
CA SER A 7 -24.35 -35.21 -3.21
C SER A 7 -25.68 -35.68 -3.79
N GLN A 8 -26.29 -36.77 -3.32
CA GLN A 8 -27.54 -37.28 -3.92
C GLN A 8 -28.80 -36.56 -3.42
N SER A 9 -28.78 -35.98 -2.22
CA SER A 9 -29.92 -35.23 -1.68
C SER A 9 -30.10 -33.87 -2.36
N ALA A 10 -29.02 -33.23 -2.81
CA ALA A 10 -29.09 -31.93 -3.48
C ALA A 10 -29.71 -32.07 -4.89
N ASN A 11 -29.23 -33.04 -5.68
CA ASN A 11 -29.78 -33.30 -7.02
C ASN A 11 -31.25 -33.71 -6.99
N LYS A 12 -31.68 -34.53 -6.02
CA LYS A 12 -33.08 -34.94 -5.91
C LYS A 12 -34.00 -33.75 -5.56
N VAL A 13 -33.54 -32.83 -4.72
CA VAL A 13 -34.28 -31.59 -4.39
C VAL A 13 -34.32 -30.64 -5.60
N GLU A 14 -33.23 -30.52 -6.35
CA GLU A 14 -33.18 -29.73 -7.58
C GLU A 14 -34.08 -30.29 -8.68
N GLU A 15 -34.10 -31.61 -8.89
CA GLU A 15 -34.98 -32.28 -9.86
C GLU A 15 -36.46 -32.11 -9.48
N THR A 16 -36.81 -32.24 -8.19
CA THR A 16 -38.19 -32.05 -7.72
C THR A 16 -38.65 -30.60 -7.90
N GLN A 17 -37.78 -29.61 -7.61
CA GLN A 17 -38.06 -28.20 -7.87
C GLN A 17 -38.20 -27.88 -9.37
N GLN A 18 -37.46 -28.58 -10.25
CA GLN A 18 -37.58 -28.39 -11.70
C GLN A 18 -38.88 -28.96 -12.27
N VAL A 19 -39.36 -30.09 -11.76
CA VAL A 19 -40.66 -30.68 -12.15
C VAL A 19 -41.80 -29.75 -11.72
N GLU A 20 -41.77 -29.24 -10.49
CA GLU A 20 -42.79 -28.33 -9.97
C GLU A 20 -42.81 -26.97 -10.72
N ARG A 21 -41.65 -26.47 -11.17
CA ARG A 21 -41.56 -25.28 -12.04
C ARG A 21 -42.17 -25.51 -13.42
N LYS A 22 -42.01 -26.72 -13.98
CA LYS A 22 -42.58 -27.08 -15.28
C LYS A 22 -44.10 -27.17 -15.21
N GLU A 23 -44.66 -27.75 -14.16
CA GLU A 23 -46.12 -27.83 -13.97
C GLU A 23 -46.77 -26.45 -13.75
N LYS A 24 -46.09 -25.55 -13.02
CA LYS A 24 -46.54 -24.16 -12.82
C LYS A 24 -46.43 -23.28 -14.07
N PHE A 25 -45.57 -23.63 -15.04
CA PHE A 25 -45.44 -22.90 -16.31
C PHE A 25 -46.63 -23.13 -17.26
N TRP A 26 -47.29 -24.29 -17.17
CA TRP A 26 -48.47 -24.64 -17.97
C TRP A 26 -49.81 -24.22 -17.32
N SER A 27 -49.77 -23.67 -16.11
CA SER A 27 -50.94 -23.10 -15.43
C SER A 27 -51.20 -21.67 -15.94
N ALA A 28 -52.47 -21.32 -16.18
CA ALA A 28 -52.87 -20.02 -16.73
C ALA A 28 -52.53 -18.84 -15.80
N ASP A 29 -52.38 -19.09 -14.51
CA ASP A 29 -51.85 -18.14 -13.53
C ASP A 29 -50.32 -18.18 -13.55
N LYS A 30 -49.68 -17.13 -14.07
CA LYS A 30 -48.23 -16.92 -13.91
C LYS A 30 -47.96 -16.43 -12.48
N PRO A 31 -47.37 -17.25 -11.58
CA PRO A 31 -47.02 -16.78 -10.25
C PRO A 31 -45.92 -15.72 -10.35
N ILE A 32 -46.25 -14.49 -9.98
CA ILE A 32 -45.32 -13.35 -9.99
C ILE A 32 -44.36 -13.43 -8.79
N HIS A 33 -44.79 -14.08 -7.72
CA HIS A 33 -44.00 -14.29 -6.52
C HIS A 33 -43.03 -15.46 -6.70
N SER A 34 -41.74 -15.17 -6.55
CA SER A 34 -40.69 -16.18 -6.49
C SER A 34 -40.18 -16.29 -5.05
N PRO A 35 -39.91 -17.52 -4.55
CA PRO A 35 -39.25 -17.68 -3.25
C PRO A 35 -37.85 -17.09 -3.37
N THR A 36 -37.67 -15.92 -2.77
CA THR A 36 -36.42 -15.17 -2.74
C THR A 36 -36.07 -14.92 -1.29
N ASP A 37 -34.82 -15.20 -0.92
CA ASP A 37 -34.33 -14.86 0.40
C ASP A 37 -34.31 -13.34 0.57
N SER A 38 -34.53 -12.85 1.80
CA SER A 38 -34.44 -11.42 2.09
C SER A 38 -33.04 -10.92 1.76
N LEU A 39 -32.93 -9.68 1.26
CA LEU A 39 -31.64 -9.06 0.90
C LEU A 39 -30.66 -8.94 2.09
N PHE A 40 -31.18 -9.04 3.31
CA PHE A 40 -30.39 -9.04 4.55
C PHE A 40 -30.11 -10.45 5.10
N SER A 41 -30.63 -11.50 4.45
CA SER A 41 -30.27 -12.88 4.78
C SER A 41 -28.84 -13.15 4.36
N THR A 42 -28.07 -13.80 5.24
CA THR A 42 -26.69 -14.26 4.99
C THR A 42 -26.60 -15.16 3.75
N SER A 43 -27.69 -15.83 3.36
CA SER A 43 -27.78 -16.70 2.18
C SER A 43 -28.03 -15.97 0.85
N SER A 44 -28.41 -14.68 0.86
CA SER A 44 -28.89 -13.97 -0.33
C SER A 44 -27.80 -13.51 -1.32
N GLY A 45 -26.53 -13.45 -0.89
CA GLY A 45 -25.41 -13.03 -1.72
C GLY A 45 -25.43 -11.55 -2.14
N PHE A 46 -26.25 -10.71 -1.48
CA PHE A 46 -26.31 -9.28 -1.76
C PHE A 46 -25.01 -8.57 -1.33
N THR A 47 -24.37 -7.83 -2.24
CA THR A 47 -23.06 -7.19 -2.01
C THR A 47 -23.06 -5.67 -2.19
N ASN A 48 -24.21 -5.08 -2.55
CA ASN A 48 -24.28 -3.66 -2.89
C ASN A 48 -24.69 -2.78 -1.70
N TYR A 49 -23.77 -2.60 -0.75
CA TYR A 49 -23.97 -1.77 0.45
C TYR A 49 -23.52 -0.31 0.29
N TYR A 50 -23.21 0.14 -0.94
CA TYR A 50 -22.77 1.52 -1.19
C TYR A 50 -23.79 2.57 -0.72
N GLY A 51 -25.09 2.25 -0.75
CA GLY A 51 -26.15 3.10 -0.23
C GLY A 51 -26.03 3.37 1.27
N ILE A 52 -25.64 2.36 2.06
CA ILE A 52 -25.46 2.49 3.51
C ILE A 52 -24.25 3.38 3.82
N LEU A 53 -23.15 3.25 3.07
CA LEU A 53 -21.97 4.10 3.24
C LEU A 53 -22.27 5.57 2.92
N ASN A 54 -23.02 5.83 1.84
CA ASN A 54 -23.44 7.19 1.50
C ASN A 54 -24.37 7.76 2.58
N LEU A 55 -25.30 6.97 3.10
CA LEU A 55 -26.17 7.38 4.20
C LEU A 55 -25.37 7.71 5.46
N CYS A 56 -24.39 6.88 5.82
CA CYS A 56 -23.50 7.14 6.96
C CYS A 56 -22.72 8.45 6.79
N LEU A 57 -22.19 8.71 5.59
CA LEU A 57 -21.50 9.96 5.29
C LEU A 57 -22.45 11.17 5.40
N ILE A 58 -23.67 11.06 4.88
CA ILE A 58 -24.69 12.12 4.99
C ILE A 58 -25.06 12.37 6.45
N LEU A 59 -25.29 11.32 7.24
CA LEU A 59 -25.59 11.43 8.67
C LEU A 59 -24.44 12.06 9.46
N LEU A 60 -23.19 11.68 9.16
CA LEU A 60 -22.00 12.29 9.77
C LEU A 60 -21.92 13.78 9.47
N VAL A 61 -22.16 14.18 8.21
CA VAL A 61 -22.15 15.59 7.81
C VAL A 61 -23.27 16.35 8.50
N LEU A 62 -24.52 15.87 8.43
CA LEU A 62 -25.69 16.56 8.99
C LEU A 62 -25.64 16.62 10.53
N GLY A 63 -25.21 15.56 11.19
CA GLY A 63 -25.10 15.49 12.65
C GLY A 63 -24.05 16.46 13.20
N ASN A 64 -22.93 16.63 12.49
CA ASN A 64 -21.86 17.53 12.90
C ASN A 64 -21.98 18.94 12.33
N ALA A 65 -22.80 19.17 11.29
CA ALA A 65 -22.97 20.46 10.62
C ALA A 65 -23.38 21.59 11.58
N ARG A 66 -24.19 21.29 12.59
CA ARG A 66 -24.60 22.27 13.61
C ARG A 66 -23.42 22.72 14.47
N LEU A 67 -22.70 21.77 15.07
CA LEU A 67 -21.52 22.04 15.90
C LEU A 67 -20.43 22.74 15.09
N PHE A 68 -20.27 22.31 13.85
CA PHE A 68 -19.38 22.89 12.88
C PHE A 68 -19.68 24.37 12.57
N LEU A 69 -20.94 24.70 12.25
CA LEU A 69 -21.36 26.08 12.03
C LEU A 69 -21.17 26.93 13.30
N GLU A 70 -21.49 26.37 14.46
CA GLU A 70 -21.29 27.03 15.76
C GLU A 70 -19.80 27.30 16.03
N ASN A 71 -18.92 26.35 15.72
CA ASN A 71 -17.46 26.50 15.84
C ASN A 71 -16.90 27.53 14.86
N ILE A 72 -17.39 27.58 13.61
CA ILE A 72 -17.00 28.64 12.66
C ILE A 72 -17.45 30.01 13.14
N ILE A 73 -18.65 30.13 13.69
CA ILE A 73 -19.18 31.42 14.15
C ILE A 73 -18.44 31.89 15.42
N LYS A 74 -18.16 30.98 16.37
CA LYS A 74 -17.50 31.31 17.65
C LYS A 74 -15.99 31.52 17.51
N TYR A 75 -15.31 30.63 16.81
CA TYR A 75 -13.84 30.64 16.70
C TYR A 75 -13.36 31.27 15.39
N GLY A 76 -14.25 31.54 14.42
CA GLY A 76 -13.85 31.98 13.08
C GLY A 76 -13.14 30.87 12.29
N ILE A 77 -12.61 31.20 11.11
CA ILE A 77 -11.57 30.39 10.46
C ILE A 77 -10.29 30.62 11.28
N LEU A 78 -10.14 29.91 12.41
CA LEU A 78 -9.00 30.01 13.31
C LEU A 78 -7.76 29.31 12.73
N ILE A 79 -7.44 29.59 11.46
CA ILE A 79 -6.09 29.36 10.94
C ILE A 79 -5.28 30.55 11.44
N ASN A 80 -4.92 30.52 12.73
CA ASN A 80 -3.96 31.47 13.26
C ASN A 80 -2.63 31.25 12.52
N LEU A 81 -2.33 32.09 11.53
CA LEU A 81 -0.99 32.15 10.93
C LEU A 81 0.09 32.39 11.98
N SER A 82 -0.27 32.90 13.16
CA SER A 82 0.61 32.99 14.33
C SER A 82 1.16 31.64 14.80
N PHE A 83 0.47 30.51 14.58
CA PHE A 83 1.07 29.19 14.83
C PHE A 83 2.25 28.94 13.89
N THR A 84 2.15 29.35 12.62
CA THR A 84 3.24 29.26 11.63
C THR A 84 4.38 30.22 11.96
N GLU A 85 4.10 31.41 12.51
CA GLU A 85 5.14 32.34 12.96
C GLU A 85 5.85 31.85 14.23
N TRP A 86 5.09 31.38 15.23
CA TRP A 86 5.64 30.66 16.40
C TRP A 86 6.41 29.41 15.96
N PHE A 87 5.97 28.79 14.86
CA PHE A 87 6.70 27.70 14.24
C PHE A 87 8.07 28.27 13.75
N PHE A 88 8.12 29.13 12.73
CA PHE A 88 9.40 29.51 12.12
C PHE A 88 10.42 30.28 13.00
N TYR A 89 10.03 30.82 14.16
CA TYR A 89 10.91 31.65 15.00
C TYR A 89 11.94 30.86 15.86
N GLU A 90 11.70 29.59 16.18
CA GLU A 90 12.56 28.80 17.09
C GLU A 90 13.00 27.44 16.52
N PRO A 91 14.11 27.39 15.74
CA PRO A 91 14.60 26.17 15.10
C PRO A 91 15.09 25.09 16.08
N HIS A 92 15.34 25.43 17.35
CA HIS A 92 15.80 24.47 18.37
C HIS A 92 14.66 23.70 19.07
N ASN A 93 13.40 24.11 18.85
CA ASN A 93 12.26 23.54 19.56
C ASN A 93 11.63 22.31 18.87
N TRP A 94 12.05 21.90 17.66
CA TRP A 94 11.45 20.74 16.97
C TRP A 94 12.42 19.59 16.72
N PRO A 95 12.61 18.72 17.73
CA PRO A 95 13.26 17.43 17.51
C PRO A 95 12.55 16.65 16.39
N ASN A 96 11.22 16.70 16.31
CA ASN A 96 10.44 15.92 15.36
C ASN A 96 10.67 16.32 13.89
N LEU A 97 10.83 17.61 13.59
CA LEU A 97 11.11 18.06 12.22
C LEU A 97 12.53 17.72 11.79
N ALA A 98 13.51 17.89 12.68
CA ALA A 98 14.88 17.46 12.46
C ALA A 98 14.98 15.93 12.25
N LEU A 99 14.25 15.16 13.05
CA LEU A 99 14.12 13.71 12.89
C LEU A 99 13.53 13.36 11.53
N THR A 100 12.43 13.99 11.11
CA THR A 100 11.81 13.73 9.81
C THR A 100 12.75 14.01 8.63
N ILE A 101 13.55 15.08 8.69
CA ILE A 101 14.57 15.37 7.67
C ILE A 101 15.67 14.30 7.69
N SER A 102 16.10 13.87 8.87
CA SER A 102 17.13 12.83 9.01
C SER A 102 16.73 11.48 8.39
N ILE A 103 15.43 11.18 8.31
CA ILE A 103 14.91 9.94 7.70
C ILE A 103 15.35 9.80 6.24
N ALA A 104 15.48 10.90 5.50
CA ALA A 104 15.89 10.87 4.09
C ALA A 104 17.32 10.36 3.88
N VAL A 105 18.17 10.40 4.92
CA VAL A 105 19.57 9.97 4.86
C VAL A 105 19.68 8.44 4.84
N TYR A 106 18.83 7.71 5.56
CA TYR A 106 18.94 6.24 5.67
C TYR A 106 18.75 5.50 4.33
N PRO A 107 17.77 5.88 3.47
CA PRO A 107 17.66 5.31 2.13
C PRO A 107 18.81 5.68 1.20
N ALA A 108 19.42 6.87 1.36
CA ALA A 108 20.60 7.24 0.61
C ALA A 108 21.80 6.34 0.97
N ILE A 109 22.00 6.07 2.27
CA ILE A 109 23.01 5.11 2.74
C ILE A 109 22.75 3.73 2.15
N ALA A 110 21.50 3.25 2.17
CA ALA A 110 21.12 1.96 1.58
C ALA A 110 21.45 1.87 0.08
N LEU A 111 21.23 2.94 -0.69
CA LEU A 111 21.60 2.98 -2.11
C LEU A 111 23.11 2.94 -2.34
N VAL A 112 23.88 3.69 -1.53
CA VAL A 112 25.35 3.69 -1.64
C VAL A 112 25.88 2.30 -1.30
N THR A 113 25.32 1.63 -0.28
CA THR A 113 25.68 0.25 0.04
C THR A 113 25.35 -0.70 -1.10
N GLU A 114 24.17 -0.62 -1.73
CA GLU A 114 23.85 -1.48 -2.88
C GLU A 114 24.76 -1.23 -4.08
N LYS A 115 25.08 0.03 -4.40
CA LYS A 115 26.02 0.35 -5.48
C LYS A 115 27.41 -0.21 -5.21
N ALA A 116 27.87 -0.13 -3.97
CA ALA A 116 29.15 -0.71 -3.58
C ALA A 116 29.13 -2.25 -3.59
N LEU A 117 27.99 -2.86 -3.23
CA LEU A 117 27.76 -4.31 -3.32
C LEU A 117 27.68 -4.80 -4.78
N ALA A 118 27.12 -4.01 -5.69
CA ALA A 118 26.99 -4.33 -7.11
C ALA A 118 28.33 -4.25 -7.87
N ASN A 119 29.20 -3.32 -7.47
CA ASN A 119 30.55 -3.16 -8.01
C ASN A 119 31.58 -4.13 -7.38
N ASP A 120 31.14 -5.08 -6.55
CA ASP A 120 31.98 -6.04 -5.81
C ASP A 120 33.06 -5.38 -4.91
N TRP A 121 32.88 -4.12 -4.51
CA TRP A 121 33.82 -3.45 -3.59
C TRP A 121 33.69 -3.95 -2.15
N ILE A 122 32.51 -4.45 -1.78
CA ILE A 122 32.15 -4.83 -0.41
C ILE A 122 31.70 -6.30 -0.40
N SER A 123 32.21 -7.06 0.57
CA SER A 123 31.80 -8.45 0.79
C SER A 123 30.32 -8.56 1.16
N ASN A 124 29.68 -9.68 0.81
CA ASN A 124 28.26 -9.91 1.13
C ASN A 124 27.98 -9.83 2.65
N ARG A 125 28.87 -10.40 3.47
CA ARG A 125 28.73 -10.38 4.93
C ARG A 125 28.83 -8.97 5.51
N THR A 126 29.75 -8.15 5.00
CA THR A 126 29.90 -6.77 5.46
C THR A 126 28.73 -5.90 5.00
N GLY A 127 28.18 -6.13 3.81
CA GLY A 127 26.96 -5.47 3.35
C GLY A 127 25.77 -5.72 4.27
N VAL A 128 25.54 -6.99 4.65
CA VAL A 128 24.47 -7.35 5.60
C VAL A 128 24.70 -6.71 6.97
N ALA A 129 25.94 -6.68 7.47
CA ALA A 129 26.26 -6.03 8.73
C ALA A 129 25.95 -4.52 8.70
N VAL A 130 26.32 -3.82 7.62
CA VAL A 130 26.00 -2.39 7.46
C VAL A 130 24.50 -2.15 7.42
N TYR A 131 23.73 -3.02 6.76
CA TYR A 131 22.27 -2.94 6.77
C TYR A 131 21.66 -3.11 8.16
N ILE A 132 22.11 -4.10 8.93
CA ILE A 132 21.65 -4.33 10.30
C ILE A 132 21.92 -3.08 11.15
N VAL A 133 23.15 -2.56 11.11
CA VAL A 133 23.52 -1.35 11.85
C VAL A 133 22.66 -0.16 11.42
N ASN A 134 22.49 0.06 10.12
CA ASN A 134 21.68 1.17 9.59
C ASN A 134 20.21 1.08 10.05
N LEU A 135 19.61 -0.13 9.99
CA LEU A 135 18.24 -0.38 10.43
C LEU A 135 18.08 -0.22 11.95
N THR A 136 19.06 -0.67 12.74
CA THR A 136 19.06 -0.51 14.20
C THR A 136 19.14 0.97 14.59
N VAL A 137 20.07 1.72 13.98
CA VAL A 137 20.22 3.17 14.25
C VAL A 137 18.95 3.92 13.85
N MET A 138 18.37 3.59 12.70
CA MET A 138 17.14 4.20 12.21
C MET A 138 15.95 4.05 13.17
N LEU A 139 15.85 2.92 13.87
CA LEU A 139 14.78 2.67 14.83
C LEU A 139 15.07 3.32 16.19
N LEU A 140 16.31 3.18 16.68
CA LEU A 140 16.69 3.61 18.03
C LEU A 140 16.84 5.14 18.15
N LEU A 141 17.37 5.82 17.12
CA LEU A 141 17.60 7.27 17.15
C LEU A 141 16.31 8.08 17.40
N PRO A 142 15.24 7.93 16.59
CA PRO A 142 14.00 8.67 16.82
C PRO A 142 13.31 8.26 18.14
N ALA A 143 13.37 6.99 18.53
CA ALA A 143 12.81 6.54 19.80
C ALA A 143 13.51 7.17 21.01
N GLY A 144 14.84 7.22 21.00
CA GLY A 144 15.63 7.85 22.06
C GLY A 144 15.41 9.37 22.15
N VAL A 145 15.39 10.05 21.00
CA VAL A 145 15.16 11.50 20.96
C VAL A 145 13.77 11.88 21.47
N ILE A 146 12.73 11.12 21.10
CA ILE A 146 11.36 11.37 21.58
C ILE A 146 11.25 11.10 23.08
N TYR A 147 11.95 10.09 23.60
CA TYR A 147 11.96 9.77 25.03
C TYR A 147 12.57 10.90 25.87
N VAL A 148 13.64 11.54 25.41
CA VAL A 148 14.33 12.60 26.16
C VAL A 148 13.61 13.95 26.05
N GLN A 149 13.16 14.32 24.84
CA GLN A 149 12.68 15.68 24.57
C GLN A 149 11.17 15.87 24.87
N HIS A 150 10.43 14.79 25.16
CA HIS A 150 8.98 14.77 25.37
C HIS A 150 8.17 15.77 24.49
N PRO A 151 8.27 15.68 23.14
CA PRO A 151 7.61 16.64 22.26
C PRO A 151 6.09 16.40 22.16
N ILE A 152 5.37 17.38 21.59
CA ILE A 152 3.91 17.35 21.37
C ILE A 152 3.49 16.02 20.71
N ILE A 153 2.49 15.36 21.32
CA ILE A 153 2.04 14.00 21.01
C ILE A 153 1.70 13.82 19.52
N VAL A 154 1.01 14.80 18.91
CA VAL A 154 0.55 14.73 17.51
C VAL A 154 1.73 14.59 16.53
N PHE A 155 2.78 15.40 16.69
CA PHE A 155 3.95 15.34 15.82
C PHE A 155 4.75 14.07 16.06
N SER A 156 4.82 13.59 17.31
CA SER A 156 5.53 12.37 17.67
C SER A 156 4.91 11.12 17.01
N ILE A 157 3.58 11.01 17.01
CA ILE A 157 2.87 9.91 16.33
C ILE A 157 3.16 9.94 14.83
N PHE A 158 3.13 11.13 14.22
CA PHE A 158 3.43 11.29 12.80
C PHE A 158 4.88 10.90 12.48
N THR A 159 5.86 11.41 13.23
CA THR A 159 7.28 11.08 13.05
C THR A 159 7.51 9.57 13.24
N LEU A 160 6.99 8.94 14.30
CA LEU A 160 7.11 7.50 14.53
C LEU A 160 6.47 6.67 13.40
N GLY A 161 5.31 7.10 12.88
CA GLY A 161 4.68 6.47 11.72
C GLY A 161 5.56 6.54 10.47
N THR A 162 6.16 7.70 10.20
CA THR A 162 7.07 7.88 9.05
C THR A 162 8.36 7.06 9.19
N VAL A 163 8.93 6.98 10.40
CA VAL A 163 10.12 6.14 10.68
C VAL A 163 9.79 4.67 10.46
N THR A 164 8.68 4.20 11.02
CA THR A 164 8.27 2.79 10.92
C THR A 164 8.00 2.38 9.48
N THR A 165 7.32 3.23 8.71
CA THR A 165 7.07 2.97 7.28
C THR A 165 8.36 2.93 6.47
N CYS A 166 9.30 3.85 6.72
CA CYS A 166 10.60 3.81 6.04
C CYS A 166 11.45 2.59 6.46
N PHE A 167 11.40 2.19 7.72
CA PHE A 167 12.07 0.97 8.21
C PHE A 167 11.59 -0.28 7.46
N LEU A 168 10.27 -0.46 7.35
CA LEU A 168 9.68 -1.59 6.61
C LEU A 168 10.08 -1.56 5.13
N LYS A 169 10.13 -0.37 4.52
CA LYS A 169 10.57 -0.20 3.13
C LYS A 169 12.05 -0.57 2.94
N LEU A 170 12.93 -0.17 3.85
CA LEU A 170 14.36 -0.49 3.75
C LEU A 170 14.62 -1.99 3.95
N ILE A 171 13.91 -2.64 4.86
CA ILE A 171 13.96 -4.10 5.01
C ILE A 171 13.56 -4.78 3.70
N SER A 172 12.42 -4.37 3.11
CA SER A 172 11.97 -4.95 1.85
C SER A 172 12.97 -4.71 0.72
N TYR A 173 13.53 -3.51 0.62
CA TYR A 173 14.56 -3.16 -0.37
C TYR A 173 15.81 -4.03 -0.23
N ALA A 174 16.33 -4.19 0.99
CA ALA A 174 17.52 -5.00 1.27
C ALA A 174 17.29 -6.48 0.92
N HIS A 175 16.16 -7.06 1.34
CA HIS A 175 15.85 -8.47 1.04
C HIS A 175 15.64 -8.73 -0.46
N ALA A 176 14.91 -7.84 -1.13
CA ALA A 176 14.64 -7.97 -2.55
C ALA A 176 15.95 -7.90 -3.35
N ASN A 177 16.79 -6.88 -3.12
CA ASN A 177 18.08 -6.75 -3.81
C ASN A 177 19.03 -7.90 -3.50
N TYR A 178 19.04 -8.40 -2.25
CA TYR A 178 19.80 -9.59 -1.89
C TYR A 178 19.41 -10.80 -2.77
N CYS A 179 18.12 -11.06 -2.91
CA CYS A 179 17.59 -12.16 -3.72
C CYS A 179 17.94 -11.98 -5.21
N TYR A 180 17.72 -10.78 -5.77
CA TYR A 180 18.04 -10.51 -7.18
C TYR A 180 19.52 -10.67 -7.50
N ARG A 181 20.40 -10.26 -6.58
CA ARG A 181 21.84 -10.43 -6.72
C ARG A 181 22.25 -11.90 -6.69
N GLU A 182 21.68 -12.71 -5.79
CA GLU A 182 21.96 -14.15 -5.74
C GLU A 182 21.55 -14.87 -7.04
N HIS A 183 20.38 -14.51 -7.58
CA HIS A 183 19.94 -14.99 -8.89
C HIS A 183 20.88 -14.54 -10.02
N PHE A 184 21.36 -13.29 -9.99
CA PHE A 184 22.31 -12.78 -10.98
C PHE A 184 23.64 -13.56 -10.96
N VAL A 185 24.22 -13.80 -9.78
CA VAL A 185 25.45 -14.58 -9.62
C VAL A 185 25.27 -16.03 -10.10
N THR A 186 24.18 -16.67 -9.69
CA THR A 186 23.85 -18.05 -10.09
C THR A 186 23.67 -18.16 -11.61
N ASN A 187 22.98 -17.20 -12.23
CA ASN A 187 22.75 -17.20 -13.68
C ASN A 187 24.05 -16.93 -14.47
N LYS A 188 24.94 -16.06 -13.94
CA LYS A 188 26.28 -15.82 -14.51
C LYS A 188 27.15 -17.08 -14.43
N GLN A 189 27.09 -17.83 -13.33
CA GLN A 189 27.78 -19.12 -13.19
C GLN A 189 27.20 -20.17 -14.15
N ARG A 190 25.86 -20.29 -14.24
CA ARG A 190 25.18 -21.19 -15.19
C ARG A 190 25.60 -20.93 -16.62
N ARG A 191 25.58 -19.66 -17.08
CA ARG A 191 26.01 -19.27 -18.42
C ARG A 191 27.47 -19.62 -18.72
N ARG A 192 28.36 -19.56 -17.71
CA ARG A 192 29.76 -19.97 -17.85
C ARG A 192 29.92 -21.50 -17.91
N SER A 193 29.12 -22.26 -17.16
CA SER A 193 29.10 -23.73 -17.22
C SER A 193 28.41 -24.30 -18.46
N SER A 194 27.50 -23.56 -19.10
CA SER A 194 26.84 -23.96 -20.35
C SER A 194 27.69 -23.66 -21.59
N ALA A 195 28.79 -22.91 -21.45
CA ALA A 195 29.68 -22.57 -22.56
C ALA A 195 30.60 -23.74 -23.01
N SER A 196 30.54 -24.91 -22.35
CA SER A 196 31.34 -26.11 -22.67
C SER A 196 30.59 -27.19 -23.46
N SER A 197 29.47 -26.85 -24.11
CA SER A 197 28.73 -27.76 -25.00
C SER A 197 28.15 -26.99 -26.20
N PRO A 198 28.54 -27.28 -27.45
CA PRO A 198 27.93 -26.67 -28.62
C PRO A 198 26.60 -27.34 -29.00
N GLN A 199 25.70 -26.52 -29.56
CA GLN A 199 24.39 -26.82 -30.19
C GLN A 199 23.18 -27.11 -29.29
N SER A 200 22.23 -26.17 -29.33
CA SER A 200 20.96 -26.37 -30.05
C SER A 200 20.36 -25.00 -30.40
N GLN A 201 20.20 -24.76 -31.70
CA GLN A 201 19.37 -23.68 -32.24
C GLN A 201 17.94 -23.83 -31.70
N GLY A 202 17.41 -22.75 -31.14
CA GLY A 202 16.00 -22.60 -30.83
C GLY A 202 15.56 -21.23 -31.30
N ASP A 203 14.67 -21.21 -32.27
CA ASP A 203 14.05 -20.03 -32.89
C ASP A 203 13.70 -18.93 -31.89
N SER A 204 14.00 -17.69 -32.25
CA SER A 204 13.39 -16.51 -31.63
C SER A 204 13.00 -15.51 -32.71
N ASN A 205 12.08 -15.95 -33.58
CA ASN A 205 11.17 -15.04 -34.27
C ASN A 205 9.92 -14.90 -33.41
N ALA A 206 9.85 -13.83 -32.61
CA ALA A 206 8.61 -13.33 -32.05
C ALA A 206 8.77 -11.82 -31.79
N ASP A 207 8.19 -11.06 -32.72
CA ASP A 207 7.65 -9.71 -32.55
C ASP A 207 8.49 -8.64 -31.85
N GLY A 208 8.87 -7.65 -32.65
CA GLY A 208 9.25 -6.30 -32.24
C GLY A 208 8.10 -5.54 -31.58
N LYS A 209 7.62 -6.04 -30.44
CA LYS A 209 6.84 -5.26 -29.49
C LYS A 209 7.86 -4.60 -28.57
N LYS A 210 8.06 -3.29 -28.73
CA LYS A 210 8.92 -2.44 -27.87
C LYS A 210 8.91 -3.01 -26.45
N THR A 211 10.00 -3.65 -26.04
CA THR A 211 10.18 -4.14 -24.69
C THR A 211 10.05 -2.91 -23.81
N GLU A 212 8.89 -2.75 -23.15
CA GLU A 212 8.76 -1.75 -22.10
C GLU A 212 9.95 -1.98 -21.17
N ASN A 213 10.82 -0.97 -21.01
CA ASN A 213 12.12 -1.07 -20.37
C ASN A 213 12.05 -1.89 -19.06
N LEU A 214 12.21 -3.21 -19.16
CA LEU A 214 12.14 -4.12 -18.04
C LEU A 214 13.45 -3.95 -17.31
N GLN A 215 13.42 -3.16 -16.24
CA GLN A 215 14.61 -2.87 -15.48
C GLN A 215 15.06 -4.17 -14.81
N SER A 216 16.32 -4.53 -15.04
CA SER A 216 16.95 -5.74 -14.51
C SER A 216 18.14 -5.32 -13.65
N TYR A 217 18.45 -6.12 -12.62
CA TYR A 217 19.65 -5.89 -11.82
C TYR A 217 20.90 -6.05 -12.71
N PRO A 218 21.89 -5.14 -12.67
CA PRO A 218 22.12 -4.04 -11.72
C PRO A 218 21.61 -2.64 -12.14
N ASP A 219 20.94 -2.51 -13.29
CA ASP A 219 20.48 -1.21 -13.84
C ASP A 219 19.33 -0.58 -13.04
N ASN A 220 18.83 -1.26 -11.99
CA ASN A 220 17.81 -0.77 -11.06
C ASN A 220 18.33 0.20 -9.98
N LEU A 221 19.65 0.38 -9.87
CA LEU A 221 20.30 1.18 -8.81
C LEU A 221 20.30 2.69 -9.08
N ASN A 222 19.15 3.25 -9.45
CA ASN A 222 18.99 4.67 -9.70
C ASN A 222 18.34 5.40 -8.50
N VAL A 223 18.80 6.62 -8.22
CA VAL A 223 18.24 7.49 -7.17
C VAL A 223 16.77 7.81 -7.46
N LYS A 224 16.42 7.97 -8.75
CA LYS A 224 15.05 8.25 -9.17
C LYS A 224 14.07 7.13 -8.81
N ASP A 225 14.48 5.88 -9.00
CA ASP A 225 13.61 4.72 -8.76
C ASP A 225 13.47 4.45 -7.26
N LEU A 226 14.53 4.66 -6.47
CA LEU A 226 14.42 4.66 -5.01
C LEU A 226 13.50 5.79 -4.52
N ALA A 227 13.69 7.02 -4.98
CA ALA A 227 12.86 8.15 -4.57
C ALA A 227 11.38 7.90 -4.90
N TYR A 228 11.10 7.30 -6.06
CA TYR A 228 9.76 6.84 -6.42
C TYR A 228 9.23 5.79 -5.43
N PHE A 229 10.02 4.78 -5.09
CA PHE A 229 9.62 3.74 -4.14
C PHE A 229 9.33 4.30 -2.73
N ILE A 230 10.11 5.26 -2.25
CA ILE A 230 9.88 5.91 -0.95
C ILE A 230 8.54 6.67 -0.95
N CYS A 231 8.19 7.33 -2.05
CA CYS A 231 6.93 8.05 -2.19
C CYS A 231 5.73 7.14 -2.52
N ALA A 232 5.96 5.94 -3.04
CA ALA A 232 4.89 5.01 -3.40
C ALA A 232 4.13 4.51 -2.16
N PRO A 233 2.80 4.34 -2.22
CA PRO A 233 2.00 3.82 -1.11
C PRO A 233 2.09 2.28 -1.02
N THR A 234 3.31 1.74 -1.04
CA THR A 234 3.61 0.30 -0.96
C THR A 234 4.77 0.04 -0.01
N LEU A 235 4.74 -1.09 0.69
CA LEU A 235 5.82 -1.53 1.59
C LEU A 235 6.78 -2.52 0.92
N CYS A 236 6.30 -3.25 -0.10
CA CYS A 236 7.08 -4.23 -0.83
C CYS A 236 7.80 -3.56 -2.00
N TYR A 237 9.13 -3.74 -2.06
CA TYR A 237 9.95 -3.31 -3.19
C TYR A 237 9.83 -4.30 -4.36
N GLU A 238 9.66 -3.75 -5.56
CA GLU A 238 9.64 -4.48 -6.83
C GLU A 238 10.41 -3.66 -7.87
N LEU A 239 11.11 -4.30 -8.81
CA LEU A 239 11.87 -3.57 -9.84
C LEU A 239 10.96 -2.76 -10.76
N ASN A 240 9.82 -3.35 -11.16
CA ASN A 240 8.95 -2.78 -12.18
C ASN A 240 7.53 -2.63 -11.63
N PHE A 241 7.24 -1.47 -11.05
CA PHE A 241 5.89 -1.18 -10.55
C PHE A 241 4.90 -1.00 -11.72
N PRO A 242 3.68 -1.57 -11.64
CA PRO A 242 2.64 -1.34 -12.64
C PRO A 242 2.24 0.14 -12.65
N ARG A 243 2.42 0.79 -13.79
CA ARG A 243 2.09 2.21 -13.95
C ARG A 243 0.74 2.38 -14.61
N SER A 244 -0.09 3.25 -14.03
CA SER A 244 -1.33 3.67 -14.70
C SER A 244 -0.98 4.51 -15.93
N PRO A 245 -1.65 4.31 -17.09
CA PRO A 245 -1.32 5.02 -18.32
C PRO A 245 -1.62 6.52 -18.27
N ARG A 246 -2.56 6.95 -17.41
CA ARG A 246 -2.95 8.37 -17.23
C ARG A 246 -3.36 8.65 -15.79
N ILE A 247 -3.02 9.85 -15.30
CA ILE A 247 -3.42 10.35 -13.98
C ILE A 247 -4.88 10.86 -14.04
N ARG A 248 -5.77 10.25 -13.27
CA ARG A 248 -7.19 10.65 -13.16
C ARG A 248 -7.35 11.83 -12.18
N LYS A 249 -7.09 13.05 -12.64
CA LYS A 249 -7.11 14.28 -11.80
C LYS A 249 -8.41 14.46 -11.00
N ARG A 250 -9.57 14.19 -11.61
CA ARG A 250 -10.89 14.28 -10.93
C ARG A 250 -11.00 13.32 -9.75
N PHE A 251 -10.46 12.11 -9.88
CA PHE A 251 -10.46 11.12 -8.81
C PHE A 251 -9.54 11.56 -7.66
N LEU A 252 -8.33 12.04 -7.98
CA LEU A 252 -7.39 12.53 -6.97
C LEU A 252 -7.94 13.75 -6.22
N ALA A 253 -8.47 14.74 -6.94
CA ALA A 253 -9.06 15.94 -6.34
C ALA A 253 -10.23 15.59 -5.42
N ARG A 254 -11.12 14.70 -5.85
CA ARG A 254 -12.22 14.22 -5.01
C ARG A 254 -11.72 13.58 -3.72
N ARG A 255 -10.69 12.70 -3.80
CA ARG A 255 -10.14 12.04 -2.62
C ARG A 255 -9.42 12.99 -1.67
N LEU A 256 -8.73 14.00 -2.21
CA LEU A 256 -8.10 15.06 -1.42
C LEU A 256 -9.14 15.91 -0.68
N ILE A 257 -10.23 16.31 -1.36
CA ILE A 257 -11.33 17.05 -0.73
C ILE A 257 -11.97 16.20 0.37
N GLU A 258 -12.22 14.91 0.12
CA GLU A 258 -12.73 13.97 1.14
C GLU A 258 -11.79 13.90 2.37
N MET A 259 -10.46 13.81 2.15
CA MET A 259 -9.48 13.75 3.25
C MET A 259 -9.40 15.06 4.04
N VAL A 260 -9.38 16.22 3.36
CA VAL A 260 -9.36 17.54 4.01
C VAL A 260 -10.64 17.77 4.80
N PHE A 261 -11.80 17.43 4.22
CA PHE A 261 -13.08 17.53 4.89
C PHE A 261 -13.13 16.67 6.17
N LEU A 262 -12.69 15.41 6.10
CA LEU A 262 -12.67 14.53 7.27
C LEU A 262 -11.66 14.97 8.33
N CYS A 263 -10.47 15.43 7.92
CA CYS A 263 -9.47 15.94 8.86
C CYS A 263 -9.98 17.20 9.57
N TRP A 264 -10.61 18.10 8.83
CA TRP A 264 -11.19 19.30 9.41
C TRP A 264 -12.39 19.00 10.31
N LEU A 265 -13.24 18.04 9.96
CA LEU A 265 -14.33 17.56 10.81
C LEU A 265 -13.79 16.98 12.13
N MET A 266 -12.70 16.19 12.08
CA MET A 266 -12.04 15.68 13.29
C MET A 266 -11.51 16.79 14.19
N VAL A 267 -10.89 17.82 13.61
CA VAL A 267 -10.39 18.99 14.37
C VAL A 267 -11.54 19.82 14.92
N ALA A 268 -12.64 19.98 14.16
CA ALA A 268 -13.81 20.72 14.62
C ALA A 268 -14.61 19.98 15.71
N LEU A 269 -14.44 18.66 15.83
CA LEU A 269 -15.09 17.85 16.86
C LEU A 269 -14.24 17.70 18.13
N MET A 270 -12.91 17.83 18.01
CA MET A 270 -12.00 17.94 19.16
C MET A 270 -12.10 19.32 19.81
#